data_AF-A0A7S2K124-F1
#
_entry.id   AF-A0A7S2K124-F1
#
_cell.length_a   1.000
_cell.length_b   1.000
_cell.length_c   1.000
_cell.angle_alpha   90.00
_cell.angle_beta   90.00
_cell.angle_gamma   90.00
#
_symmetry.space_group_name_H-M   'P 1'
#
loop_
_entity.id
_entity.type
_entity.pdbx_description
1 polymer ?
#
loop_
_entity_poly.entity_id
_entity_poly.type
_entity_poly.pdbx_seq_one_letter_code
_entity_poly.pdbx_strand_id
1 'polypeptide(L)'
;MEEKFCSVALDIIGKAVFNYEFGSVTNESPVIKAVYSALLEAEHRSMTPAPYWDLPLANQLVPRLRKFNSDLDILNNVLNELISLAKSTRQVEDIEELEKRDYANVKDPSLLRFLVDMRGADIDNKQLRDDLMTMLIAGHETTAAVLT
;
A
#
# COMPACT_ATOMS: atom_id res chain seq x y z
N MET A 1 -0.97 -9.03 21.15
CA MET A 1 -1.63 -7.72 21.37
C MET A 1 -1.21 -6.78 20.24
N GLU A 2 0.09 -6.68 20.00
CA GLU A 2 0.74 -6.08 18.82
C GLU A 2 0.09 -6.43 17.48
N GLU A 3 -0.16 -7.71 17.17
CA GLU A 3 -0.86 -8.12 15.93
C GLU A 3 -2.22 -7.43 15.72
N LYS A 4 -2.96 -7.15 16.80
CA LYS A 4 -4.26 -6.46 16.69
C LYS A 4 -4.08 -4.98 16.36
N PHE A 5 -3.06 -4.33 16.90
CA PHE A 5 -2.75 -2.94 16.59
C PHE A 5 -2.17 -2.80 15.18
N CYS A 6 -1.38 -3.77 14.71
CA CYS A 6 -0.95 -3.84 13.32
C CYS A 6 -2.15 -3.97 12.36
N SER A 7 -3.08 -4.90 12.61
CA SER A 7 -4.31 -5.00 11.81
C SER A 7 -5.11 -3.70 11.81
N VAL A 8 -5.34 -3.08 12.98
CA VAL A 8 -6.06 -1.80 13.04
C VAL A 8 -5.34 -0.70 12.26
N ALA A 9 -4.02 -0.57 12.41
CA ALA A 9 -3.23 0.40 11.65
C ALA A 9 -3.33 0.15 10.14
N LEU A 10 -3.37 -1.11 9.71
CA LEU A 10 -3.47 -1.49 8.30
C LEU A 10 -4.82 -1.10 7.70
N ASP A 11 -5.91 -1.35 8.43
CA ASP A 11 -7.25 -0.97 8.02
C ASP A 11 -7.41 0.55 7.96
N ILE A 12 -6.83 1.29 8.92
CA ILE A 12 -6.84 2.76 8.93
C ILE A 12 -6.12 3.33 7.72
N ILE A 13 -4.89 2.89 7.45
CA ILE A 13 -4.11 3.40 6.31
C ILE A 13 -4.73 2.97 4.98
N GLY A 14 -5.31 1.77 4.91
CA GLY A 14 -6.06 1.28 3.74
C GLY A 14 -7.21 2.20 3.36
N LYS A 15 -8.00 2.57 4.38
CA LYS A 15 -9.16 3.45 4.19
C LYS A 15 -8.75 4.88 3.90
N ALA A 16 -7.73 5.40 4.59
CA ALA A 16 -7.27 6.79 4.41
C ALA A 16 -6.56 7.02 3.07
N VAL A 17 -5.68 6.10 2.66
CA VAL A 17 -4.85 6.26 1.46
C VAL A 17 -5.57 5.78 0.21
N PHE A 18 -6.35 4.70 0.30
CA PHE A 18 -6.91 4.02 -0.87
C PHE A 18 -8.44 3.93 -0.89
N ASN A 19 -9.11 4.36 0.19
CA ASN A 19 -10.52 4.06 0.42
C ASN A 19 -10.84 2.56 0.28
N TYR A 20 -9.87 1.72 0.68
CA TYR A 20 -9.94 0.27 0.60
C TYR A 20 -10.00 -0.34 1.99
N GLU A 21 -10.96 -1.24 2.20
CA GLU A 21 -11.12 -1.94 3.47
C GLU A 21 -10.44 -3.31 3.38
N PHE A 22 -9.28 -3.45 4.02
CA PHE A 22 -8.55 -4.73 4.07
C PHE A 22 -9.27 -5.76 4.94
N GLY A 23 -10.07 -5.31 5.92
CA GLY A 23 -10.80 -6.18 6.85
C GLY A 23 -9.89 -6.99 7.76
N SER A 24 -8.70 -6.48 8.05
CA SER A 24 -7.64 -7.21 8.74
C SER A 24 -7.89 -7.44 10.22
N VAL A 25 -8.84 -6.70 10.79
CA VAL A 25 -9.31 -6.90 12.17
C VAL A 25 -10.28 -8.10 12.26
N THR A 26 -10.99 -8.44 11.18
CA THR A 26 -12.04 -9.47 11.20
C THR A 26 -11.64 -10.77 10.48
N ASN A 27 -10.88 -10.69 9.39
CA ASN A 27 -10.47 -11.84 8.58
C ASN A 27 -9.00 -11.74 8.12
N GLU A 28 -8.26 -12.85 8.17
CA GLU A 28 -6.94 -12.95 7.55
C GLU A 28 -7.06 -13.07 6.02
N SER A 29 -7.09 -11.94 5.33
CA SER A 29 -6.98 -11.86 3.86
C SER A 29 -5.56 -12.19 3.37
N PRO A 30 -5.41 -12.82 2.18
CA PRO A 30 -4.11 -13.03 1.52
C PRO A 30 -3.28 -11.75 1.37
N VAL A 31 -3.93 -10.61 1.15
CA VAL A 31 -3.27 -9.30 1.00
C VAL A 31 -2.56 -8.89 2.28
N ILE A 32 -3.19 -9.14 3.43
CA ILE A 32 -2.62 -8.82 4.74
C ILE A 32 -1.38 -9.68 5.00
N LYS A 33 -1.48 -10.99 4.72
CA LYS A 33 -0.33 -11.91 4.80
C LYS A 33 0.81 -11.49 3.89
N ALA A 34 0.49 -10.94 2.72
CA ALA A 34 1.48 -10.39 1.80
C ALA A 34 2.16 -9.13 2.37
N VAL A 35 1.40 -8.19 2.97
CA VAL A 35 1.98 -7.01 3.67
C VAL A 35 2.93 -7.45 4.79
N TYR A 36 2.48 -8.33 5.69
CA TYR A 36 3.33 -8.81 6.79
C TYR A 36 4.56 -9.56 6.30
N SER A 37 4.42 -10.43 5.29
CA SER A 37 5.55 -11.18 4.73
C SER A 37 6.56 -10.24 4.07
N ALA A 38 6.09 -9.15 3.44
CA ALA A 38 6.95 -8.14 2.85
C ALA A 38 7.75 -7.36 3.92
N LEU A 39 7.11 -7.00 5.03
CA LEU A 39 7.75 -6.31 6.16
C LEU A 39 8.80 -7.19 6.84
N LEU A 40 8.47 -8.44 7.14
CA LEU A 40 9.41 -9.42 7.73
C LEU A 40 10.64 -9.67 6.85
N GLU A 41 10.46 -9.67 5.52
CA GLU A 41 11.58 -9.79 4.60
C GLU A 41 12.44 -8.51 4.59
N ALA A 42 11.82 -7.33 4.61
CA ALA A 42 12.54 -6.06 4.70
C ALA A 42 13.37 -5.96 6.00
N GLU A 43 12.79 -6.37 7.13
CA GLU A 43 13.48 -6.43 8.43
C GLU A 43 14.66 -7.42 8.38
N HIS A 44 14.43 -8.62 7.86
CA HIS A 44 15.48 -9.63 7.74
C HIS A 44 16.64 -9.16 6.85
N ARG A 45 16.35 -8.44 5.76
CA ARG A 45 17.37 -7.84 4.90
C ARG A 45 18.17 -6.76 5.63
N SER A 46 17.54 -6.01 6.53
CA SER A 46 18.21 -5.01 7.37
C SER A 46 19.20 -5.65 8.35
N MET A 47 18.89 -6.83 8.89
CA MET A 47 19.75 -7.53 9.86
C MET A 47 20.80 -8.46 9.24
N THR A 48 20.69 -8.79 7.94
CA THR A 48 21.58 -9.77 7.31
C THR A 48 22.90 -9.11 6.87
N PRO A 49 24.08 -9.60 7.30
CA PRO A 49 25.37 -8.97 6.99
C PRO A 49 25.79 -8.99 5.51
N ALA A 50 25.26 -9.93 4.72
CA ALA A 50 25.60 -10.12 3.31
C ALA A 50 24.35 -10.20 2.43
N PRO A 51 24.27 -9.44 1.32
CA PRO A 51 23.06 -9.34 0.48
C PRO A 51 22.91 -10.54 -0.45
N TYR A 52 22.60 -11.71 0.09
CA TYR A 52 22.41 -12.94 -0.71
C TYR A 52 21.22 -12.85 -1.68
N TRP A 53 20.26 -11.95 -1.42
CA TRP A 53 19.12 -11.67 -2.29
C TRP A 53 19.48 -10.95 -3.59
N ASP A 54 20.65 -10.33 -3.67
CA ASP A 54 21.14 -9.60 -4.85
C ASP A 54 21.92 -10.51 -5.83
N LEU A 55 22.12 -11.77 -5.46
CA LEU A 55 22.81 -12.73 -6.33
C LEU A 55 21.92 -13.13 -7.51
N PRO A 56 22.51 -13.28 -8.73
CA PRO A 56 21.76 -13.80 -9.86
C PRO A 56 21.22 -15.19 -9.53
N LEU A 57 19.94 -15.45 -9.84
CA LEU A 57 19.17 -16.67 -9.53
C LEU A 57 18.76 -16.88 -8.06
N ALA A 58 19.15 -16.02 -7.12
CA ALA A 58 18.74 -16.15 -5.71
C ALA A 58 17.20 -16.16 -5.57
N ASN A 59 16.52 -15.31 -6.34
CA ASN A 59 15.06 -15.23 -6.40
C ASN A 59 14.38 -16.53 -6.87
N GLN A 60 15.08 -17.44 -7.55
CA GLN A 60 14.53 -18.72 -8.02
C GLN A 60 14.94 -19.90 -7.12
N LEU A 61 16.14 -19.84 -6.55
CA LEU A 61 16.70 -20.88 -5.69
C LEU A 61 16.16 -20.82 -4.26
N VAL A 62 15.93 -19.63 -3.73
CA VAL A 62 15.52 -19.44 -2.32
C VAL A 62 13.99 -19.38 -2.24
N PRO A 63 13.33 -20.35 -1.57
CA PRO A 63 11.87 -20.37 -1.45
C PRO A 63 11.30 -19.12 -0.77
N ARG A 64 12.05 -18.53 0.17
CA ARG A 64 11.68 -17.29 0.87
C ARG A 64 11.58 -16.10 -0.08
N LEU A 65 12.56 -15.93 -0.98
CA LEU A 65 12.55 -14.86 -1.97
C LEU A 65 11.44 -15.06 -3.01
N ARG A 66 11.15 -16.30 -3.39
CA ARG A 66 10.00 -16.61 -4.26
C ARG A 66 8.68 -16.21 -3.62
N LYS A 67 8.49 -16.56 -2.34
CA LYS A 67 7.30 -16.18 -1.58
C LYS A 67 7.18 -14.67 -1.49
N PHE A 68 8.26 -13.97 -1.13
CA PHE A 68 8.29 -12.52 -1.07
C PHE A 68 7.92 -11.85 -2.41
N ASN A 69 8.48 -12.30 -3.53
CA ASN A 69 8.14 -11.77 -4.84
C ASN A 69 6.66 -12.03 -5.21
N SER A 70 6.14 -13.22 -4.88
CA SER A 70 4.72 -13.53 -5.08
C SER A 70 3.80 -12.65 -4.21
N ASP A 71 4.19 -12.37 -2.98
CA ASP A 71 3.45 -11.51 -2.05
C ASP A 71 3.46 -10.05 -2.54
N LEU A 72 4.62 -9.57 -3.02
CA LEU A 72 4.72 -8.26 -3.67
C LEU A 72 3.85 -8.16 -4.93
N ASP A 73 3.76 -9.22 -5.74
CA ASP A 73 2.91 -9.23 -6.92
C ASP A 73 1.43 -9.12 -6.55
N ILE A 74 0.98 -9.79 -5.48
CA ILE A 74 -0.39 -9.65 -4.96
C ILE A 74 -0.66 -8.19 -4.55
N LEU A 75 0.25 -7.57 -3.79
CA LEU A 75 0.12 -6.18 -3.37
C LEU A 75 0.08 -5.23 -4.58
N ASN A 76 1.01 -5.41 -5.52
CA ASN A 76 1.08 -4.61 -6.73
C ASN A 76 -0.20 -4.71 -7.56
N ASN A 77 -0.79 -5.91 -7.67
CA ASN A 77 -2.05 -6.11 -8.40
C ASN A 77 -3.20 -5.36 -7.74
N VAL A 78 -3.36 -5.46 -6.42
CA VAL A 78 -4.39 -4.71 -5.68
C VAL A 78 -4.20 -3.21 -5.84
N LEU A 79 -2.98 -2.70 -5.69
CA LEU A 79 -2.68 -1.28 -5.87
C LEU A 79 -2.96 -0.81 -7.31
N ASN A 80 -2.61 -1.62 -8.31
CA ASN A 80 -2.89 -1.33 -9.72
C ASN A 80 -4.39 -1.25 -10.00
N GLU A 81 -5.19 -2.17 -9.44
CA GLU A 81 -6.66 -2.14 -9.55
C GLU A 81 -7.24 -0.88 -8.93
N LEU A 82 -6.79 -0.51 -7.74
CA LEU A 82 -7.22 0.70 -7.03
C LEU A 82 -6.85 1.98 -7.80
N ILE A 83 -5.63 2.06 -8.32
CA ILE A 83 -5.18 3.18 -9.17
C ILE A 83 -6.03 3.24 -10.44
N SER A 84 -6.30 2.11 -11.08
CA SER A 84 -7.12 2.07 -12.29
C SER A 84 -8.55 2.54 -12.02
N LEU A 85 -9.15 2.14 -10.90
CA LEU A 85 -10.49 2.57 -10.48
C LEU A 85 -10.53 4.07 -10.16
N ALA A 86 -9.50 4.58 -9.47
CA ALA A 86 -9.38 6.00 -9.17
C ALA A 86 -9.25 6.84 -10.46
N LYS A 87 -8.46 6.36 -11.43
CA LYS A 87 -8.31 6.99 -12.75
C LYS A 87 -9.58 6.91 -13.58
N SER A 88 -10.32 5.80 -13.58
CA SER A 88 -11.55 5.65 -14.38
C SER A 88 -12.71 6.49 -13.85
N THR A 89 -12.76 6.67 -12.53
CA THR A 89 -13.80 7.47 -11.86
C THR A 89 -13.42 8.94 -11.82
N ARG A 90 -12.27 9.33 -12.39
CA ARG A 90 -11.74 10.69 -12.34
C ARG A 90 -12.75 11.68 -12.91
N GLN A 91 -13.08 12.69 -12.12
CA GLN A 91 -13.84 13.84 -12.59
C GLN A 91 -12.82 14.94 -12.80
N VAL A 92 -12.71 15.44 -14.03
CA VAL A 92 -11.85 16.59 -14.34
C VAL A 92 -12.57 17.81 -13.78
N GLU A 93 -12.31 18.10 -12.51
CA GLU A 93 -12.71 19.36 -11.89
C GLU A 93 -11.53 20.33 -11.94
N ASP A 94 -11.84 21.62 -12.14
CA ASP A 94 -10.85 22.69 -12.07
C ASP A 94 -10.19 22.71 -10.69
N ILE A 95 -8.90 23.07 -10.64
CA ILE A 95 -8.09 23.07 -9.41
C ILE A 95 -8.75 23.93 -8.31
N GLU A 96 -9.44 25.01 -8.69
CA GLU A 96 -10.19 25.88 -7.77
C GLU A 96 -11.44 25.21 -7.16
N GLU A 97 -12.06 24.25 -7.86
CA GLU A 97 -13.18 23.46 -7.34
C GLU A 97 -12.65 22.33 -6.42
N LEU A 98 -11.46 21.80 -6.70
CA LEU A 98 -10.79 20.80 -5.86
C LEU A 98 -10.31 21.35 -4.51
N GLU A 99 -9.92 22.64 -4.45
CA GLU A 99 -9.60 23.34 -3.20
C GLU A 99 -10.85 23.69 -2.37
N LYS A 100 -11.99 23.91 -3.03
CA LYS A 100 -13.29 24.22 -2.39
C LYS A 100 -14.11 22.97 -2.06
N ARG A 101 -13.70 21.79 -2.53
CA ARG A 101 -14.38 20.53 -2.24
C ARG A 101 -14.41 20.29 -0.75
N ASP A 102 -15.61 20.17 -0.23
CA ASP A 102 -15.82 19.63 1.10
C ASP A 102 -15.57 18.12 1.06
N TYR A 103 -14.32 17.70 1.29
CA TYR A 103 -13.91 16.29 1.29
C TYR A 103 -14.72 15.44 2.28
N ALA A 104 -15.41 16.05 3.25
CA ALA A 104 -16.34 15.35 4.14
C ALA A 104 -17.61 14.84 3.41
N ASN A 105 -17.97 15.46 2.28
CA ASN A 105 -19.14 15.12 1.45
C ASN A 105 -18.79 14.35 0.17
N VAL A 106 -17.50 14.04 -0.04
CA VAL A 106 -17.03 13.29 -1.22
C VAL A 106 -17.17 11.78 -0.98
N LYS A 107 -17.66 11.05 -1.99
CA LYS A 107 -17.91 9.60 -1.91
C LYS A 107 -16.62 8.76 -1.73
N ASP A 108 -15.48 9.33 -2.09
CA ASP A 108 -14.15 8.73 -1.96
C ASP A 108 -13.14 9.79 -1.44
N PRO A 109 -12.98 9.93 -0.11
CA PRO A 109 -12.07 10.90 0.49
C PRO A 109 -10.62 10.39 0.60
N SER A 110 -10.17 9.51 -0.30
CA SER A 110 -8.81 8.95 -0.25
C SER A 110 -7.72 9.91 -0.74
N LEU A 111 -6.51 9.74 -0.19
CA LEU A 111 -5.31 10.41 -0.69
C LEU A 111 -5.00 10.02 -2.15
N LEU A 112 -5.22 8.76 -2.52
CA LEU A 112 -5.11 8.30 -3.90
C LEU A 112 -5.99 9.14 -4.83
N ARG A 113 -7.25 9.36 -4.45
CA ARG A 113 -8.18 10.18 -5.24
C ARG A 113 -7.67 11.60 -5.39
N PHE A 114 -7.21 12.20 -4.30
CA PHE A 114 -6.61 13.53 -4.31
C PHE A 114 -5.40 13.62 -5.25
N LEU A 115 -4.49 12.65 -5.19
CA LEU A 115 -3.29 12.62 -6.04
C LEU A 115 -3.63 12.46 -7.53
N VAL A 116 -4.63 11.64 -7.86
CA VAL A 116 -5.10 11.43 -9.24
C VAL A 116 -5.82 12.66 -9.79
N ASP A 117 -6.63 13.33 -8.96
CA ASP A 117 -7.36 14.53 -9.36
C ASP A 117 -6.39 15.73 -9.55
N MET A 118 -5.42 15.93 -8.63
CA MET A 118 -4.44 17.01 -8.68
C MET A 118 -3.37 16.85 -9.78
N ARG A 119 -2.75 15.67 -9.89
CA ARG A 119 -1.54 15.51 -10.73
C ARG A 119 -1.82 15.21 -12.20
N GLY A 120 -3.09 15.12 -12.60
CA GLY A 120 -3.42 14.88 -13.99
C GLY A 120 -3.15 13.45 -14.47
N ALA A 121 -3.44 13.19 -15.75
CA ALA A 121 -3.31 11.85 -16.34
C ALA A 121 -1.85 11.42 -16.57
N ASP A 122 -0.90 12.34 -16.39
CA ASP A 122 0.52 12.18 -16.75
C ASP A 122 1.36 11.45 -15.70
N ILE A 123 0.75 11.00 -14.61
CA ILE A 123 1.46 10.14 -13.66
C ILE A 123 1.60 8.71 -14.21
N ASP A 124 2.85 8.24 -14.25
CA ASP A 124 3.17 6.85 -14.48
C ASP A 124 2.57 5.98 -13.36
N ASN A 125 1.82 4.94 -13.74
CA ASN A 125 1.16 4.04 -12.80
C ASN A 125 2.16 3.40 -11.84
N LYS A 126 3.36 3.10 -12.34
CA LYS A 126 4.42 2.50 -11.53
C LYS A 126 4.89 3.45 -10.43
N GLN A 127 5.19 4.70 -10.78
CA GLN A 127 5.62 5.69 -9.79
C GLN A 127 4.55 5.92 -8.72
N LEU A 128 3.28 6.08 -9.11
CA LEU A 128 2.19 6.27 -8.16
C LEU A 128 2.04 5.08 -7.23
N ARG A 129 2.11 3.86 -7.76
CA ARG A 129 2.06 2.63 -6.96
C ARG A 129 3.21 2.57 -5.97
N ASP A 130 4.42 2.89 -6.40
CA ASP A 130 5.61 2.83 -5.56
C ASP A 130 5.56 3.90 -4.45
N ASP A 131 5.06 5.12 -4.75
CA ASP A 131 4.79 6.18 -3.76
C ASP A 131 3.76 5.73 -2.71
N LEU A 132 2.66 5.12 -3.17
CA LEU A 132 1.58 4.64 -2.30
C LEU A 132 2.00 3.46 -1.44
N MET A 133 2.79 2.53 -1.99
CA MET A 133 3.36 1.41 -1.25
C MET A 133 4.29 1.90 -0.13
N THR A 134 5.06 2.96 -0.40
CA THR A 134 5.93 3.60 0.61
C THR A 134 5.10 4.18 1.75
N MET A 135 4.01 4.90 1.44
CA MET A 135 3.11 5.46 2.46
C MET A 135 2.40 4.36 3.27
N LEU A 136 1.98 3.28 2.62
CA LEU A 136 1.34 2.14 3.28
C LEU A 136 2.27 1.55 4.35
N ILE A 137 3.52 1.28 3.99
CA ILE A 137 4.53 0.71 4.90
C ILE A 137 4.86 1.69 6.02
N ALA A 138 5.11 2.96 5.69
CA ALA A 138 5.49 3.99 6.66
C ALA A 138 4.38 4.23 7.70
N GLY A 139 3.12 4.36 7.26
CA GLY A 139 2.00 4.64 8.14
C GLY A 139 1.54 3.44 8.96
N HIS A 140 1.67 2.22 8.42
CA HIS A 140 1.23 1.00 9.10
C HIS A 140 2.08 0.68 10.32
N GLU A 141 3.40 0.50 10.15
CA GLU A 141 4.24 0.02 11.24
C GLU A 141 4.46 1.07 12.34
N THR A 142 4.68 2.33 11.95
CA THR A 142 4.92 3.39 12.94
C THR A 142 3.72 3.60 13.86
N THR A 143 2.50 3.57 13.32
CA THR A 143 1.27 3.69 14.11
C THR A 143 1.08 2.46 15.01
N ALA A 144 1.33 1.26 14.49
CA ALA A 144 1.20 0.04 15.27
C ALA A 144 2.22 -0.03 16.43
N ALA A 145 3.46 0.37 16.18
CA ALA A 145 4.52 0.40 17.18
C ALA A 145 4.27 1.45 18.27
N VAL A 146 3.62 2.58 17.96
CA VAL A 146 3.24 3.60 18.95
C VAL A 146 2.10 3.14 19.86
N LEU A 147 1.22 2.27 19.35
CA LEU A 147 0.07 1.74 20.11
C LEU A 147 0.41 0.49 20.96
N THR A 148 1.55 -0.14 20.68
CA THR A 148 2.02 -1.37 21.35
C THR A 148 2.86 -1.03 22.58
#